data_AF-A0A5B8NRT4-F1
#
_entry.id   AF-A0A5B8NRT4-F1
#
_cell.length_a   1.000
_cell.length_b   1.000
_cell.length_c   1.000
_cell.angle_alpha   90.00
_cell.angle_beta   90.00
_cell.angle_gamma   90.00
#
_symmetry.space_group_name_H-M   'P 1'
#
loop_
_entity.id
_entity.type
_entity.pdbx_description
1 polymer ?
#
loop_
_entity_poly.entity_id
_entity_poly.type
_entity_poly.pdbx_seq_one_letter_code
_entity_poly.pdbx_strand_id
1 'polypeptide(L)'
;MKVKGIKRGKFIELLEDIAIEDGVEVSVEFVDTVSDKTEQWEKLQEVIGEWKDDQEITDIFAQIDQERHADIGRPVNFDDHF
;
A
#
# COMPACT_ATOMS: atom_id res chain seq x y z
N MET A 1 34.19 -15.18 2.12
CA MET A 1 34.09 -14.46 3.41
C MET A 1 32.90 -13.52 3.34
N LYS A 2 32.13 -13.32 4.41
CA LYS A 2 31.04 -12.33 4.43
C LYS A 2 31.39 -11.27 5.48
N VAL A 3 31.52 -10.03 5.04
CA VAL A 3 31.88 -8.88 5.87
C VAL A 3 30.74 -7.88 5.87
N LYS A 4 30.45 -7.29 7.02
CA LYS A 4 29.39 -6.29 7.15
C LYS A 4 29.93 -4.89 6.84
N GLY A 5 29.10 -4.08 6.19
CA GLY A 5 29.41 -2.70 5.88
C GLY A 5 28.19 -1.81 5.82
N ILE A 6 28.42 -0.50 5.80
CA ILE A 6 27.38 0.53 5.68
C ILE A 6 27.56 1.24 4.34
N LYS A 7 26.48 1.33 3.56
CA LYS A 7 26.47 2.07 2.30
C LYS A 7 26.37 3.57 2.56
N ARG A 8 27.36 4.34 2.12
CA ARG A 8 27.40 5.81 2.18
C ARG A 8 27.64 6.40 0.79
N GLY A 9 26.58 6.95 0.18
CA GLY A 9 26.66 7.48 -1.18
C GLY A 9 27.04 6.39 -2.19
N LYS A 10 28.25 6.48 -2.76
CA LYS A 10 28.83 5.51 -3.70
C LYS A 10 29.82 4.53 -3.05
N PHE A 11 30.03 4.63 -1.74
CA PHE A 11 31.01 3.84 -1.01
C PHE A 11 30.31 2.83 -0.07
N ILE A 12 30.98 1.72 0.20
CA ILE A 12 30.62 0.78 1.27
C ILE A 12 31.75 0.85 2.29
N GLU A 13 31.43 1.34 3.49
CA GLU A 13 32.35 1.39 4.63
C GLU A 13 32.28 0.05 5.36
N LEU A 14 33.41 -0.67 5.42
CA LEU A 14 33.50 -1.94 6.13
C LEU A 14 33.56 -1.69 7.63
N LEU A 15 32.87 -2.52 8.42
CA LEU A 15 32.83 -2.38 9.89
C LEU A 15 34.00 -3.07 10.59
N GLU A 16 34.74 -3.89 9.86
CA GLU A 16 35.89 -4.65 10.34
C GLU A 16 37.07 -4.40 9.40
N ASP A 17 38.26 -4.35 9.99
CA ASP A 17 39.50 -4.24 9.24
C ASP A 17 39.84 -5.60 8.64
N ILE A 18 39.89 -5.68 7.32
CA ILE A 18 40.19 -6.91 6.60
C ILE A 18 41.54 -6.74 5.91
N ALA A 19 42.50 -7.58 6.27
CA ALA A 19 43.81 -7.60 5.64
C ALA A 19 43.71 -8.28 4.25
N ILE A 20 43.34 -7.51 3.24
CA ILE A 20 43.35 -7.93 1.84
C ILE A 20 44.55 -7.26 1.16
N GLU A 21 45.30 -8.01 0.37
CA GLU A 21 46.44 -7.47 -0.39
C GLU A 21 45.97 -6.45 -1.44
N ASP A 22 46.82 -5.45 -1.70
CA ASP A 22 46.51 -4.39 -2.64
C ASP A 22 46.43 -4.95 -4.07
N GLY A 23 45.38 -4.59 -4.81
CA GLY A 23 45.11 -5.11 -6.16
C GLY A 23 44.25 -6.38 -6.22
N VAL A 24 43.75 -6.90 -5.10
CA VAL A 24 42.77 -7.99 -5.08
C VAL A 24 41.39 -7.47 -5.50
N GLU A 25 40.77 -8.16 -6.47
CA GLU A 25 39.41 -7.86 -6.92
C GLU A 25 38.37 -8.28 -5.85
N VAL A 26 37.45 -7.36 -5.52
CA VAL A 26 36.38 -7.60 -4.55
C VAL A 26 35.03 -7.43 -5.24
N SER A 27 34.23 -8.50 -5.21
CA SER A 27 32.86 -8.50 -5.75
C SER A 27 31.84 -8.28 -4.63
N VAL A 28 30.89 -7.37 -4.85
CA VAL A 28 29.78 -7.10 -3.93
C VAL A 28 28.50 -7.69 -4.52
N GLU A 29 27.91 -8.64 -3.80
CA GLU A 29 26.64 -9.25 -4.17
C GLU A 29 25.49 -8.58 -3.40
N PHE A 30 24.53 -8.03 -4.14
CA PHE A 30 23.31 -7.48 -3.57
C PHE A 30 22.23 -8.54 -3.64
N VAL A 31 21.77 -9.00 -2.47
CA VAL A 31 20.51 -9.73 -2.40
C VAL A 31 19.42 -8.68 -2.45
N ASP A 32 18.72 -8.61 -3.57
CA ASP A 32 17.57 -7.75 -3.73
C ASP A 32 16.51 -8.23 -2.72
N THR A 33 16.42 -7.54 -1.59
CA THR A 33 15.29 -7.68 -0.67
C THR A 33 14.15 -6.89 -1.28
N VAL A 34 13.71 -7.34 -2.46
CA VAL A 34 12.39 -6.97 -2.95
C VAL A 34 11.48 -7.42 -1.83
N SER A 35 10.96 -6.45 -1.05
CA SER A 35 9.92 -6.68 -0.05
C SER A 35 8.96 -7.66 -0.67
N ASP A 36 8.86 -8.86 -0.11
CA ASP A 36 8.05 -9.92 -0.68
C ASP A 36 6.60 -9.44 -0.64
N LYS A 37 6.18 -8.78 -1.73
CA LYS A 37 4.86 -8.15 -1.84
C LYS A 37 3.77 -9.21 -1.70
N THR A 38 4.13 -10.49 -1.86
CA THR A 38 3.29 -11.66 -1.61
C THR A 38 2.80 -11.68 -0.17
N GLU A 39 3.68 -11.52 0.83
CA GLU A 39 3.27 -11.57 2.24
C GLU A 39 2.37 -10.38 2.62
N GLN A 40 2.65 -9.20 2.06
CA GLN A 40 1.81 -8.01 2.25
C GLN A 40 0.45 -8.16 1.55
N TRP A 41 0.43 -8.78 0.38
CA TRP A 41 -0.79 -9.05 -0.39
C TRP A 41 -1.68 -10.07 0.31
N GLU A 42 -1.10 -11.16 0.84
CA GLU A 42 -1.83 -12.18 1.61
C GLU A 42 -2.51 -11.56 2.84
N LYS A 43 -1.82 -10.72 3.60
CA LYS A 43 -2.41 -9.98 4.74
C LYS A 43 -3.53 -9.04 4.32
N LEU A 44 -3.43 -8.42 3.15
CA LEU A 44 -4.50 -7.57 2.62
C LEU A 44 -5.72 -8.40 2.20
N GLN A 45 -5.51 -9.60 1.64
CA GLN A 45 -6.61 -10.48 1.22
C GLN A 45 -7.48 -10.96 2.39
N GLU A 46 -6.95 -11.04 3.61
CA GLU A 46 -7.74 -11.39 4.80
C GLU A 46 -8.81 -10.34 5.13
N VAL A 47 -8.49 -9.06 4.96
CA VAL A 47 -9.37 -7.95 5.37
C VAL A 47 -10.17 -7.32 4.23
N ILE A 48 -9.76 -7.55 2.97
CA ILE A 48 -10.46 -6.98 1.81
C ILE A 48 -11.82 -7.65 1.65
N GLY A 49 -12.88 -6.84 1.76
CA GLY A 49 -14.24 -7.30 1.52
C GLY A 49 -14.92 -7.93 2.74
N GLU A 50 -14.32 -7.86 3.93
CA GLU A 50 -14.98 -8.28 5.19
C GLU A 50 -16.32 -7.56 5.41
N TRP A 51 -16.45 -6.34 4.90
CA TRP A 51 -17.69 -5.55 4.96
C TRP A 51 -18.80 -6.04 4.01
N LYS A 52 -18.51 -6.95 3.07
CA LYS A 52 -19.43 -7.34 1.99
C LYS A 52 -20.69 -8.05 2.50
N ASP A 53 -20.53 -8.87 3.54
CA ASP A 53 -21.62 -9.66 4.13
C ASP A 53 -22.13 -9.01 5.44
N ASP A 54 -21.73 -7.77 5.71
CA ASP A 54 -22.20 -7.00 6.86
C ASP A 54 -23.61 -6.48 6.59
N GLN A 55 -24.55 -6.88 7.46
CA GLN A 55 -25.96 -6.53 7.34
C GLN A 55 -26.22 -5.04 7.61
N GLU A 56 -25.51 -4.44 8.57
CA GLU A 56 -25.64 -3.01 8.88
C GLU A 56 -25.23 -2.17 7.66
N ILE A 57 -24.11 -2.56 7.03
CA ILE A 57 -23.64 -1.90 5.81
C ILE A 57 -24.63 -2.11 4.66
N THR A 58 -25.16 -3.32 4.49
CA THR A 58 -26.19 -3.62 3.49
C THR A 58 -27.43 -2.76 3.67
N ASP A 59 -27.91 -2.62 4.90
CA ASP A 59 -29.11 -1.84 5.23
C ASP A 59 -28.90 -0.34 4.98
N ILE A 60 -27.72 0.20 5.31
CA ILE A 60 -27.36 1.59 5.02
C ILE A 60 -27.37 1.85 3.51
N PHE A 61 -26.75 0.97 2.71
CA PHE A 61 -26.75 1.14 1.26
C PHE A 61 -28.15 1.01 0.67
N ALA A 62 -29.00 0.13 1.18
CA ALA A 62 -30.40 0.02 0.78
C ALA A 62 -31.20 1.30 1.09
N GLN A 63 -30.98 1.92 2.26
CA GLN A 63 -31.60 3.20 2.60
C GLN A 63 -31.14 4.32 1.67
N ILE A 64 -29.83 4.44 1.42
CA ILE A 64 -29.28 5.44 0.49
C ILE A 64 -29.88 5.25 -0.92
N ASP A 65 -29.99 3.99 -1.35
CA ASP A 65 -30.60 3.68 -2.65
C ASP A 65 -32.08 4.08 -2.70
N GLN A 66 -32.83 3.81 -1.63
CA GLN A 66 -34.22 4.25 -1.49
C GLN A 66 -34.34 5.78 -1.54
N GLU A 67 -33.50 6.51 -0.81
CA GLU A 67 -33.49 7.98 -0.80
C GLU A 67 -33.17 8.56 -2.17
N ARG A 68 -32.24 7.95 -2.91
CA ARG A 68 -31.90 8.36 -4.29
C ARG A 68 -33.04 8.10 -5.27
N HIS A 69 -33.73 6.98 -5.13
CA HIS A 69 -34.85 6.60 -5.99
C HIS A 69 -36.19 7.21 -5.56
N ALA A 70 -36.25 7.86 -4.40
CA ALA A 70 -37.43 8.57 -3.92
C ALA A 70 -37.81 9.80 -4.78
N ASP A 71 -37.01 10.12 -5.81
CA ASP A 71 -37.24 11.15 -6.85
C ASP A 71 -38.09 12.32 -6.36
N ILE A 72 -37.62 12.96 -5.29
CA ILE A 72 -38.13 14.25 -4.86
C ILE A 72 -37.43 15.25 -5.77
N GLY A 73 -37.89 15.35 -7.02
CA GLY A 73 -37.46 16.39 -7.94
C GLY A 73 -37.44 17.74 -7.20
N ARG A 74 -36.54 18.66 -7.60
CA ARG A 74 -36.52 20.00 -6.99
C ARG A 74 -37.93 20.61 -7.09
N PRO A 75 -38.52 21.11 -5.98
CA PRO A 75 -39.77 21.84 -6.07
C PRO A 75 -39.55 23.05 -6.98
N VAL A 76 -40.24 23.06 -8.12
CA VAL A 76 -40.26 24.21 -9.02
C VAL A 76 -41.17 25.24 -8.36
N ASN A 77 -40.58 26.33 -7.86
CA ASN A 77 -41.35 27.46 -7.38
C ASN A 77 -41.86 28.23 -8.60
N PHE A 78 -43.18 28.28 -8.78
CA PHE A 78 -43.82 29.03 -9.87
C PHE A 78 -44.13 30.49 -9.49
N ASP A 79 -43.87 30.89 -8.23
CA ASP A 79 -44.19 32.24 -7.74
C ASP A 79 -43.22 33.33 -8.25
N ASP A 80 -42.13 32.96 -8.94
CA ASP A 80 -41.18 33.93 -9.49
C ASP A 80 -41.55 34.47 -10.89
N HIS A 81 -42.63 33.99 -11.52
CA HIS A 81 -42.98 34.38 -12.90
C HIS A 81 -44.49 34.40 -13.22
N PHE A 82 -45.35 35.12 -12.50
CA PHE A 82 -46.61 35.67 -13.06
C PHE A 82 -47.05 36.94 -12.34
#